data_AF-A0A525DCJ1-F1
#
_entry.id   AF-A0A525DCJ1-F1
#
_cell.length_a   1.000
_cell.length_b   1.000
_cell.length_c   1.000
_cell.angle_alpha   90.00
_cell.angle_beta   90.00
_cell.angle_gamma   90.00
#
_symmetry.space_group_name_H-M   'P 1'
#
loop_
_entity.id
_entity.type
_entity.pdbx_description
1 polymer ?
#
loop_
_entity_poly.entity_id
_entity_poly.type
_entity_poly.pdbx_seq_one_letter_code
_entity_poly.pdbx_strand_id
1 'polypeptide(L)'
;MYTSFYNLKIKPFEITSDPAFMWAGEKHKEALATLKYGILNNKGFLLLTGDVGTGKTTLINALIESLEDDVIYASVPDPNLDYLDFINFIAFSFGLPSEFRTKGDFLIQFRKFLVNAHQNGKKVLLLIDEAQLLTDEVLEQIRLLSNIDQARTKLLNIFFVGQNEFNDVISKSSNRAVRQRLTLNYNIDPLTSNETDKYIQHRLKVAGTTRKLFAPDAVKEIFHSSGGFPRRINIICDHCLLSGYVKEQKRIGTSIVSECVRDLELSFNRATGVPEPEEEPFPTLLKEPPSHPQERDKLIPVMFVICLILALLAFFFYHPGLITQGKHYTQNVASIFKSRWNALRPPTPEEKAPALDVQQNKSLEQPVITGPVDDPMQPSEIAHVAVNPPAPPPQTFQLKSDPEPGTDDIQGEPLAPLKPLPEEKKLVIRFKHNSNDFTAKDLEKIDEFAESAKRYPKVKLVVTGYTDSVGNPEYNRKLSKFRANIVKSFLMGKGVDPDQIIERGLGSENPVQSNATSLGRQMNRRVEIEIIEDAVKTPDESNQDFRIGMRR
;
A
#
# COMPACT_ATOMS: atom_id res chain seq x y z
N MET A 1 -0.47 -19.55 -13.89
CA MET A 1 -0.10 -20.17 -15.18
C MET A 1 1.35 -20.63 -15.16
N TYR A 2 2.36 -19.75 -15.02
CA TYR A 2 3.75 -20.20 -14.87
C TYR A 2 4.00 -20.99 -13.56
N THR A 3 3.22 -20.73 -12.51
CA THR A 3 3.36 -21.40 -11.21
C THR A 3 3.26 -22.92 -11.35
N SER A 4 2.23 -23.41 -12.05
CA SER A 4 2.08 -24.85 -12.34
C SER A 4 3.23 -25.40 -13.19
N PHE A 5 3.69 -24.64 -14.20
CA PHE A 5 4.80 -25.06 -15.08
C PHE A 5 6.13 -25.24 -14.31
N TYR A 6 6.42 -24.35 -13.36
CA TYR A 6 7.63 -24.43 -12.53
C TYR A 6 7.44 -25.20 -11.21
N ASN A 7 6.27 -25.81 -11.01
CA ASN A 7 5.92 -26.54 -9.79
C ASN A 7 6.00 -25.66 -8.52
N LEU A 8 5.44 -24.46 -8.60
CA LEU A 8 5.32 -23.47 -7.54
C LEU A 8 3.88 -23.45 -7.01
N LYS A 9 3.72 -23.30 -5.70
CA LYS A 9 2.41 -23.22 -5.04
C LYS A 9 1.80 -21.81 -5.14
N ILE A 10 2.66 -20.80 -5.05
CA ILE A 10 2.32 -19.38 -5.06
C ILE A 10 3.32 -18.63 -5.94
N LYS A 11 3.02 -17.37 -6.30
CA LYS A 11 3.94 -16.55 -7.10
C LYS A 11 5.14 -16.09 -6.25
N PRO A 12 6.38 -16.44 -6.62
CA PRO A 12 7.56 -16.12 -5.81
C PRO A 12 7.92 -14.65 -5.82
N PHE A 13 7.64 -13.93 -6.91
CA PHE A 13 8.14 -12.57 -7.13
C PHE A 13 7.05 -11.50 -7.12
N GLU A 14 5.86 -11.82 -6.60
CA GLU A 14 4.80 -10.84 -6.39
C GLU A 14 5.30 -9.76 -5.42
N ILE A 15 4.98 -8.50 -5.70
CA ILE A 15 5.32 -7.37 -4.83
C ILE A 15 4.30 -7.38 -3.68
N THR A 16 4.62 -8.15 -2.66
CA THR A 16 3.82 -8.33 -1.44
C THR A 16 4.62 -7.89 -0.22
N SER A 17 3.91 -7.47 0.82
CA SER A 17 4.46 -7.16 2.14
C SER A 17 4.48 -8.38 3.07
N ASP A 18 4.17 -9.58 2.56
CA ASP A 18 4.16 -10.84 3.31
C ASP A 18 5.53 -11.12 3.95
N PRO A 19 5.60 -11.21 5.30
CA PRO A 19 6.83 -11.48 6.04
C PRO A 19 7.53 -12.77 5.61
N ALA A 20 6.79 -13.79 5.16
CA ALA A 20 7.38 -15.08 4.77
C ALA A 20 8.35 -14.93 3.59
N PHE A 21 8.08 -13.98 2.69
CA PHE A 21 8.92 -13.69 1.54
C PHE A 21 10.10 -12.77 1.85
N MET A 22 10.19 -12.23 3.07
CA MET A 22 11.32 -11.44 3.51
C MET A 22 12.56 -12.34 3.61
N TRP A 23 13.56 -12.04 2.78
CA TRP A 23 14.88 -12.61 2.98
C TRP A 23 15.63 -11.75 4.01
N ALA A 24 15.63 -12.19 5.26
CA ALA A 24 16.42 -11.57 6.32
C ALA A 24 17.90 -11.98 6.18
N GLY A 25 18.62 -11.30 5.28
CA GLY A 25 20.08 -11.39 5.20
C GLY A 25 20.75 -11.03 6.54
N GLU A 26 22.04 -11.32 6.69
CA GLU A 26 22.80 -11.03 7.93
C GLU A 26 22.68 -9.55 8.33
N LYS A 27 22.82 -8.64 7.37
CA LYS A 27 22.63 -7.19 7.57
C LYS A 27 21.23 -6.84 8.09
N HIS A 28 20.19 -7.44 7.50
CA HIS A 28 18.80 -7.16 7.90
C HIS A 28 18.49 -7.72 9.30
N LYS A 29 19.06 -8.87 9.66
CA LYS A 29 18.94 -9.45 11.01
C LYS A 29 19.66 -8.58 12.05
N GLU A 30 20.85 -8.09 11.71
CA GLU A 30 21.59 -7.16 12.55
C GLU A 30 20.82 -5.85 12.74
N ALA A 31 20.25 -5.30 11.66
CA ALA A 31 19.39 -4.12 11.71
C ALA A 31 18.21 -4.32 12.65
N LEU A 32 17.47 -5.43 12.47
CA LEU A 32 16.30 -5.75 13.28
C LEU A 32 16.67 -5.92 14.76
N ALA A 33 17.76 -6.63 15.07
CA ALA A 33 18.24 -6.81 16.44
C ALA A 33 18.64 -5.47 17.08
N THR A 34 19.34 -4.62 16.34
CA THR A 34 19.78 -3.29 16.80
C THR A 34 18.60 -2.36 17.06
N LEU A 35 17.65 -2.30 16.13
CA LEU A 35 16.44 -1.49 16.25
C LEU A 35 15.55 -1.99 17.40
N LYS A 36 15.34 -3.31 17.51
CA LYS A 36 14.60 -3.93 18.62
C LYS A 36 15.23 -3.58 19.96
N TYR A 37 16.54 -3.74 20.09
CA TYR A 37 17.27 -3.34 21.29
C TYR A 37 17.09 -1.86 21.61
N GLY A 38 17.14 -0.99 20.60
CA GLY A 38 16.93 0.46 20.76
C GLY A 38 15.57 0.81 21.33
N ILE A 39 14.51 0.17 20.82
CA ILE A 39 13.12 0.41 21.23
C ILE A 39 12.89 -0.10 22.66
N LEU A 40 13.30 -1.33 22.97
CA LEU A 40 13.08 -1.93 24.29
C LEU A 40 13.85 -1.20 25.40
N ASN A 41 15.00 -0.60 25.07
CA ASN A 41 15.80 0.18 26.02
C ASN A 41 15.48 1.68 26.03
N ASN A 42 14.38 2.11 25.38
CA ASN A 42 13.96 3.52 25.30
C ASN A 42 15.10 4.46 24.87
N LYS A 43 15.85 4.08 23.84
CA LYS A 43 16.97 4.88 23.33
C LYS A 43 16.52 6.19 22.67
N GLY A 44 15.22 6.43 22.54
CA GLY A 44 14.69 7.71 22.08
C GLY A 44 14.50 7.71 20.57
N PHE A 45 15.37 8.42 19.82
CA PHE A 45 15.19 8.54 18.37
C PHE A 45 15.97 7.46 17.62
N LEU A 46 15.27 6.77 16.73
CA LEU A 46 15.81 5.79 15.80
C LEU A 46 15.59 6.29 14.37
N LEU A 47 16.51 5.96 13.47
CA LEU A 47 16.40 6.27 12.05
C LEU A 47 16.70 5.03 11.20
N LEU A 48 15.84 4.77 10.23
CA LEU A 48 16.02 3.81 9.15
C LEU A 48 15.90 4.54 7.81
N THR A 49 17.01 4.63 7.06
CA THR A 49 17.01 5.14 5.69
C THR A 49 17.28 4.03 4.69
N GLY A 50 16.97 4.30 3.42
CA GLY A 50 17.32 3.46 2.29
C GLY A 50 16.53 3.89 1.07
N ASP A 51 17.03 3.61 -0.13
CA ASP A 51 16.34 4.02 -1.35
C ASP A 51 14.99 3.30 -1.55
N VAL A 52 14.24 3.73 -2.56
CA VAL A 52 12.96 3.11 -2.91
C VAL A 52 13.16 1.64 -3.28
N GLY A 53 12.39 0.75 -2.64
CA GLY A 53 12.38 -0.67 -2.96
C GLY A 53 13.49 -1.51 -2.31
N THR A 54 14.23 -0.97 -1.34
CA THR A 54 15.23 -1.70 -0.52
C THR A 54 14.62 -2.64 0.53
N GLY A 55 13.30 -2.54 0.80
CA GLY A 55 12.60 -3.42 1.75
C GLY A 55 12.33 -2.82 3.13
N LYS A 56 12.40 -1.48 3.28
CA LYS A 56 12.09 -0.75 4.52
C LYS A 56 10.77 -1.19 5.17
N THR A 57 9.66 -1.17 4.44
CA THR A 57 8.33 -1.57 4.93
C THR A 57 8.31 -3.01 5.43
N THR A 58 9.00 -3.92 4.74
CA THR A 58 9.09 -5.32 5.17
C THR A 58 9.90 -5.46 6.46
N LEU A 59 11.00 -4.71 6.61
CA LEU A 59 11.78 -4.69 7.85
C LEU A 59 10.98 -4.12 9.03
N ILE A 60 10.16 -3.10 8.79
CA ILE A 60 9.27 -2.51 9.80
C ILE A 60 8.25 -3.54 10.27
N ASN A 61 7.56 -4.23 9.35
CA ASN A 61 6.58 -5.24 9.72
C ASN A 61 7.23 -6.36 10.55
N ALA A 62 8.39 -6.85 10.12
CA ALA A 62 9.14 -7.85 10.88
C ALA A 62 9.59 -7.34 12.26
N LEU A 63 9.98 -6.05 12.36
CA LEU A 63 10.33 -5.43 13.63
C LEU A 63 9.12 -5.36 14.57
N ILE A 64 7.98 -4.86 14.09
CA ILE A 64 6.75 -4.74 14.89
C ILE A 64 6.26 -6.12 15.35
N GLU A 65 6.23 -7.11 14.45
CA GLU A 65 5.91 -8.50 14.82
C GLU A 65 6.84 -9.05 15.89
N SER A 66 8.14 -8.70 15.84
CA SER A 66 9.12 -9.14 16.83
C SER A 66 9.04 -8.42 18.17
N LEU A 67 8.32 -7.30 18.26
CA LEU A 67 8.20 -6.50 19.49
C LEU A 67 7.04 -6.97 20.39
N GLU A 68 6.17 -7.84 19.89
CA GLU A 68 5.09 -8.51 20.63
C GLU A 68 4.23 -7.53 21.48
N ASP A 69 3.61 -8.00 22.57
CA ASP A 69 2.71 -7.21 23.42
C ASP A 69 3.43 -6.12 24.23
N ASP A 70 4.76 -6.05 24.22
CA ASP A 70 5.55 -5.14 25.07
C ASP A 70 5.48 -3.67 24.60
N VAL A 71 5.01 -3.42 23.37
CA VAL A 71 5.04 -2.10 22.73
C VAL A 71 3.66 -1.69 22.24
N ILE A 72 3.22 -0.49 22.66
CA ILE A 72 2.11 0.23 22.05
C ILE A 72 2.69 1.10 20.95
N TYR A 73 2.30 0.86 19.69
CA TYR A 73 2.82 1.62 18.56
C TYR A 73 1.72 2.35 17.79
N ALA A 74 2.10 3.48 17.18
CA ALA A 74 1.31 4.20 16.19
C ALA A 74 2.21 4.49 14.97
N SER A 75 1.61 4.51 13.78
CA SER A 75 2.33 4.82 12.52
C SER A 75 1.71 6.03 11.84
N VAL A 76 2.55 6.96 11.41
CA VAL A 76 2.20 8.12 10.58
C VAL A 76 2.76 7.88 9.18
N PRO A 77 1.93 7.45 8.20
CA PRO A 77 2.40 7.07 6.87
C PRO A 77 2.67 8.27 5.95
N ASP A 78 1.96 9.38 6.15
CA ASP A 78 2.14 10.63 5.41
C ASP A 78 2.31 11.77 6.43
N PRO A 79 3.55 12.24 6.63
CA PRO A 79 3.82 13.30 7.59
C PRO A 79 3.62 14.70 7.02
N ASN A 80 3.25 14.85 5.73
CA ASN A 80 3.00 16.15 5.09
C ASN A 80 1.61 16.70 5.45
N LEU A 81 1.39 16.87 6.75
CA LEU A 81 0.15 17.38 7.34
C LEU A 81 0.41 18.74 7.99
N ASP A 82 -0.65 19.55 8.07
CA ASP A 82 -0.63 20.72 8.96
C ASP A 82 -0.41 20.26 10.41
N TYR A 83 0.18 21.12 11.24
CA TYR A 83 0.58 20.75 12.60
C TYR A 83 -0.59 20.22 13.46
N LEU A 84 -1.76 20.85 13.37
CA LEU A 84 -2.92 20.42 14.16
C LEU A 84 -3.45 19.07 13.69
N ASP A 85 -3.45 18.83 12.38
CA ASP A 85 -3.83 17.57 11.76
C ASP A 85 -2.84 16.46 12.13
N PHE A 86 -1.53 16.76 12.14
CA PHE A 86 -0.48 15.83 12.58
C PHE A 86 -0.68 15.39 14.03
N ILE A 87 -0.98 16.32 14.94
CA ILE A 87 -1.29 16.00 16.35
C ILE A 87 -2.54 15.13 16.45
N ASN A 88 -3.62 15.51 15.79
CA ASN A 88 -4.88 14.79 15.86
C ASN A 88 -4.76 13.39 15.26
N PHE A 89 -3.96 13.25 14.20
CA PHE A 89 -3.63 11.96 13.62
C PHE A 89 -2.87 11.06 14.60
N ILE A 90 -1.85 11.59 15.29
CA ILE A 90 -1.12 10.84 16.32
C ILE A 90 -2.06 10.42 17.45
N ALA A 91 -2.88 11.35 17.94
CA ALA A 91 -3.84 11.08 19.00
C ALA A 91 -4.80 9.95 18.64
N PHE A 92 -5.39 10.04 17.46
CA PHE A 92 -6.28 9.02 16.92
C PHE A 92 -5.57 7.66 16.80
N SER A 93 -4.34 7.65 16.28
CA SER A 93 -3.56 6.42 16.07
C SER A 93 -3.19 5.69 17.37
N PHE A 94 -3.01 6.43 18.47
CA PHE A 94 -2.82 5.86 19.81
C PHE A 94 -4.14 5.54 20.54
N GLY A 95 -5.30 5.80 19.91
CA GLY A 95 -6.62 5.54 20.51
C GLY A 95 -7.06 6.57 21.56
N LEU A 96 -6.56 7.81 21.50
CA LEU A 96 -6.97 8.86 22.43
C LEU A 96 -8.39 9.38 22.12
N PRO A 97 -9.22 9.66 23.15
CA PRO A 97 -10.67 9.83 23.02
C PRO A 97 -11.17 11.20 22.49
N SER A 98 -10.32 12.09 21.98
CA SER A 98 -10.73 13.47 21.65
C SER A 98 -9.97 14.09 20.47
N GLU A 99 -10.68 14.87 19.65
CA GLU A 99 -10.08 15.81 18.70
C GLU A 99 -9.57 17.05 19.46
N PHE A 100 -8.28 17.32 19.33
CA PHE A 100 -7.59 18.41 20.00
C PHE A 100 -7.63 19.68 19.15
N ARG A 101 -8.08 20.77 19.77
CA ARG A 101 -8.08 22.11 19.16
C ARG A 101 -6.81 22.90 19.47
N THR A 102 -6.09 22.49 20.50
CA THR A 102 -4.85 23.14 20.92
C THR A 102 -3.75 22.11 21.21
N LYS A 103 -2.51 22.51 20.98
CA LYS A 103 -1.32 21.74 21.35
C LYS A 103 -1.26 21.43 22.84
N GLY A 104 -1.64 22.39 23.69
CA GLY A 104 -1.57 22.24 25.15
C GLY A 104 -2.43 21.09 25.64
N ASP A 105 -3.68 21.02 25.16
CA ASP A 105 -4.62 19.96 25.54
C ASP A 105 -4.11 18.58 25.12
N PHE A 106 -3.58 18.48 23.91
CA PHE A 106 -2.95 17.26 23.42
C PHE A 106 -1.79 16.83 24.29
N LEU A 107 -0.84 17.73 24.60
CA LEU A 107 0.34 17.40 25.40
C LEU A 107 -0.03 16.88 26.79
N ILE A 108 -1.09 17.44 27.41
CA ILE A 108 -1.56 16.99 28.72
C ILE A 108 -2.10 15.57 28.64
N GLN A 109 -2.97 15.28 27.66
CA GLN A 109 -3.56 13.94 27.52
C GLN A 109 -2.52 12.91 27.06
N PHE A 110 -1.68 13.28 26.11
CA PHE A 110 -0.62 12.42 25.61
C PHE A 110 0.39 12.09 26.72
N ARG A 111 0.76 13.05 27.57
CA ARG A 111 1.60 12.77 28.75
C ARG A 111 0.94 11.76 29.70
N LYS A 112 -0.36 11.91 29.99
CA LYS A 112 -1.07 10.95 30.86
C LYS A 112 -1.03 9.55 30.27
N PHE A 113 -1.27 9.43 28.96
CA PHE A 113 -1.16 8.18 28.23
C PHE A 113 0.24 7.56 28.31
N LEU A 114 1.29 8.33 28.03
CA LEU A 114 2.69 7.86 28.10
C LEU A 114 3.07 7.36 29.51
N VAL A 115 2.66 8.09 30.55
CA VAL A 115 2.89 7.69 31.95
C VAL A 115 2.14 6.41 32.29
N ASN A 116 0.87 6.29 31.87
CA ASN A 116 0.08 5.09 32.11
C ASN A 116 0.66 3.87 31.39
N ALA A 117 1.08 4.00 30.13
CA ALA A 117 1.76 2.93 29.39
C ALA A 117 3.03 2.48 30.13
N HIS A 118 3.84 3.43 30.59
CA HIS A 118 5.06 3.14 31.34
C HIS A 118 4.79 2.43 32.67
N GLN A 119 3.77 2.84 33.42
CA GLN A 119 3.35 2.18 34.67
C GLN A 119 2.90 0.74 34.46
N ASN A 120 2.32 0.45 33.29
CA ASN A 120 1.94 -0.91 32.88
C ASN A 120 3.10 -1.69 32.23
N GLY A 121 4.34 -1.18 32.31
CA GLY A 121 5.53 -1.83 31.75
C GLY A 121 5.62 -1.77 30.22
N LYS A 122 4.68 -1.08 29.54
CA LYS A 122 4.65 -0.97 28.08
C LYS A 122 5.57 0.13 27.58
N LYS A 123 6.16 -0.09 26.41
CA LYS A 123 6.90 0.96 25.67
C LYS A 123 5.97 1.63 24.67
N VAL A 124 6.19 2.91 24.41
CA VAL A 124 5.45 3.63 23.38
C VAL A 124 6.36 3.94 22.21
N LEU A 125 5.92 3.59 21.00
CA LEU A 125 6.63 3.79 19.75
C LEU A 125 5.79 4.63 18.78
N LEU A 126 6.32 5.76 18.35
CA LEU A 126 5.79 6.55 17.25
C LEU A 126 6.64 6.29 16.01
N LEU A 127 6.08 5.60 15.02
CA LEU A 127 6.70 5.37 13.73
C LEU A 127 6.26 6.46 12.75
N ILE A 128 7.22 7.10 12.09
CA ILE A 128 6.96 8.13 11.07
C ILE A 128 7.58 7.64 9.76
N ASP A 129 6.72 7.23 8.82
CA ASP A 129 7.12 6.81 7.48
C ASP A 129 7.26 8.01 6.55
N GLU A 130 7.95 7.81 5.41
CA GLU A 130 8.25 8.85 4.44
C GLU A 130 8.85 10.13 5.07
N ALA A 131 9.72 9.95 6.07
CA ALA A 131 10.27 11.03 6.89
C ALA A 131 10.97 12.14 6.09
N GLN A 132 11.42 11.88 4.86
CA GLN A 132 11.96 12.91 3.96
C GLN A 132 10.94 14.01 3.59
N LEU A 133 9.64 13.77 3.81
CA LEU A 133 8.57 14.76 3.59
C LEU A 133 8.38 15.70 4.80
N LEU A 134 9.05 15.45 5.93
CA LEU A 134 8.95 16.30 7.12
C LEU A 134 9.56 17.67 6.89
N THR A 135 8.84 18.71 7.31
CA THR A 135 9.37 20.08 7.38
C THR A 135 10.24 20.28 8.62
N ASP A 136 11.14 21.25 8.57
CA ASP A 136 11.98 21.65 9.72
C ASP A 136 11.13 22.03 10.95
N GLU A 137 9.95 22.64 10.73
CA GLU A 137 9.02 23.00 11.80
C GLU A 137 8.45 21.76 12.50
N VAL A 138 7.95 20.78 11.73
CA VAL A 138 7.38 19.54 12.29
C VAL A 138 8.45 18.72 13.01
N LEU A 139 9.69 18.67 12.48
CA LEU A 139 10.82 18.02 13.15
C LEU A 139 11.11 18.61 14.53
N GLU A 140 11.08 19.94 14.65
CA GLU A 140 11.23 20.61 15.95
C GLU A 140 10.06 20.28 16.89
N GLN A 141 8.84 20.17 16.39
CA GLN A 141 7.71 19.74 17.22
C GLN A 141 7.85 18.29 17.69
N ILE A 142 8.28 17.38 16.83
CA ILE A 142 8.57 15.97 17.18
C ILE A 142 9.67 15.91 18.25
N ARG A 143 10.70 16.77 18.13
CA ARG A 143 11.74 16.95 19.15
C ARG A 143 11.15 17.35 20.50
N LEU A 144 10.21 18.30 20.52
CA LEU A 144 9.58 18.77 21.75
C LEU A 144 8.69 17.69 22.37
N LEU A 145 7.98 16.89 21.57
CA LEU A 145 7.19 15.76 22.04
C LEU A 145 8.03 14.72 22.79
N SER A 146 9.25 14.48 22.31
CA SER A 146 10.18 13.53 22.95
C SER A 146 10.75 13.99 24.29
N ASN A 147 10.47 15.23 24.71
CA ASN A 147 10.87 15.74 26.02
C ASN A 147 9.95 15.28 27.15
N ILE A 148 8.82 14.64 26.83
CA ILE A 148 7.94 14.09 27.85
C ILE A 148 8.65 12.89 28.50
N ASP A 149 9.18 13.11 29.70
CA ASP A 149 9.85 12.10 30.52
C ASP A 149 9.31 12.04 31.95
N GLN A 150 9.62 10.93 32.63
CA GLN A 150 9.31 10.73 34.05
C GLN A 150 10.58 10.27 34.77
N ALA A 151 10.98 10.97 35.83
CA ALA A 151 12.16 10.63 36.62
C ALA A 151 13.43 10.37 35.77
N ARG A 152 13.64 11.18 34.72
CA ARG A 152 14.75 11.07 33.73
C ARG A 152 14.70 9.83 32.81
N THR A 153 13.58 9.13 32.75
CA THR A 153 13.35 8.03 31.80
C THR A 153 12.53 8.50 30.61
N LYS A 154 12.96 8.16 29.39
CA LYS A 154 12.21 8.46 28.18
C LYS A 154 10.98 7.57 28.10
N LEU A 155 9.83 8.19 27.79
CA LEU A 155 8.53 7.52 27.70
C LEU A 155 8.09 7.25 26.27
N LEU A 156 8.70 7.93 25.30
CA LEU A 156 8.37 7.83 23.88
C LEU A 156 9.63 7.51 23.06
N ASN A 157 9.55 6.44 22.26
CA ASN A 157 10.48 6.19 21.17
C ASN A 157 9.91 6.76 19.88
N ILE A 158 10.76 7.43 19.10
CA ILE A 158 10.38 7.97 17.80
C ILE A 158 11.26 7.29 16.76
N PHE A 159 10.61 6.62 15.80
CA PHE A 159 11.28 5.88 14.76
C PHE A 159 10.99 6.52 13.41
N PHE A 160 11.99 7.21 12.87
CA PHE A 160 11.95 7.79 11.54
C PHE A 160 12.29 6.73 10.49
N VAL A 161 11.44 6.61 9.48
CA VAL A 161 11.65 5.77 8.32
C VAL A 161 11.54 6.66 7.11
N GLY A 162 12.54 6.63 6.24
CA GLY A 162 12.51 7.48 5.05
C GLY A 162 13.48 7.04 3.98
N GLN A 163 13.54 7.85 2.93
CA GLN A 163 14.53 7.72 1.87
C GLN A 163 15.85 8.38 2.26
N ASN A 164 16.91 8.20 1.46
CA ASN A 164 18.25 8.66 1.80
C ASN A 164 18.37 10.19 1.92
N GLU A 165 17.49 10.91 1.22
CA GLU A 165 17.32 12.37 1.26
C GLU A 165 17.01 12.89 2.67
N PHE A 166 16.44 12.05 3.55
CA PHE A 166 16.21 12.47 4.93
C PHE A 166 17.53 12.68 5.71
N ASN A 167 18.62 12.01 5.31
CA ASN A 167 19.94 12.27 5.88
C ASN A 167 20.37 13.72 5.61
N ASP A 168 20.06 14.26 4.43
CA ASP A 168 20.33 15.65 4.09
C ASP A 168 19.47 16.60 4.93
N VAL A 169 18.18 16.28 5.10
CA VAL A 169 17.26 17.04 5.95
C VAL A 169 17.79 17.14 7.39
N ILE A 170 18.19 16.02 7.99
CA ILE A 170 18.68 16.00 9.37
C ILE A 170 20.08 16.61 9.51
N SER A 171 20.85 16.68 8.42
CA SER A 171 22.18 17.27 8.41
C SER A 171 22.17 18.80 8.52
N LYS A 172 21.06 19.44 8.14
CA LYS A 172 20.86 20.90 8.19
C LYS A 172 21.14 21.45 9.60
N SER A 173 21.67 22.67 9.64
CA SER A 173 21.95 23.38 10.90
C SER A 173 20.69 23.60 11.75
N SER A 174 19.54 23.88 11.11
CA SER A 174 18.22 24.00 11.75
C SER A 174 17.82 22.73 12.51
N ASN A 175 18.17 21.55 12.00
CA ASN A 175 17.77 20.26 12.55
C ASN A 175 18.83 19.63 13.47
N ARG A 176 19.89 20.38 13.84
CA ARG A 176 20.98 19.91 14.71
C ARG A 176 20.48 19.27 16.01
N ALA A 177 19.45 19.85 16.63
CA ALA A 177 18.92 19.38 17.90
C ALA A 177 18.21 18.02 17.79
N VAL A 178 17.56 17.73 16.66
CA VAL A 178 17.00 16.40 16.35
C VAL A 178 18.12 15.41 16.05
N ARG A 179 19.09 15.81 15.21
CA ARG A 179 20.24 14.97 14.86
C ARG A 179 21.02 14.49 16.08
N GLN A 180 21.22 15.34 17.08
CA GLN A 180 21.91 14.98 18.33
C GLN A 180 21.15 13.96 19.19
N ARG A 181 19.86 13.74 18.92
CA ARG A 181 19.03 12.76 19.64
C ARG A 181 18.89 11.43 18.91
N LEU A 182 19.25 11.38 17.62
CA LEU A 182 19.35 10.13 16.87
C LEU A 182 20.39 9.24 17.54
N THR A 183 19.90 8.24 18.27
CA THR A 183 20.76 7.33 19.01
C THR A 183 21.17 6.14 18.15
N LEU A 184 20.30 5.75 17.22
CA LEU A 184 20.55 4.71 16.24
C LEU A 184 20.20 5.23 14.86
N ASN A 185 21.12 5.06 13.92
CA ASN A 185 20.91 5.32 12.51
C ASN A 185 21.33 4.08 11.72
N TYR A 186 20.43 3.53 10.93
CA TYR A 186 20.69 2.40 10.07
C TYR A 186 20.31 2.73 8.63
N ASN A 187 21.23 2.49 7.69
CA ASN A 187 20.98 2.63 6.27
C ASN A 187 20.84 1.24 5.61
N ILE A 188 19.72 0.97 4.95
CA ILE A 188 19.55 -0.26 4.16
C ILE A 188 20.14 -0.04 2.77
N ASP A 189 21.27 -0.71 2.53
CA ASP A 189 21.89 -0.74 1.22
C ASP A 189 21.19 -1.76 0.28
N PRO A 190 21.29 -1.56 -1.05
CA PRO A 190 20.91 -2.58 -2.02
C PRO A 190 21.65 -3.90 -1.81
N LEU A 191 21.05 -5.01 -2.26
CA LEU A 191 21.64 -6.34 -2.14
C LEU A 191 22.89 -6.45 -3.00
N THR A 192 23.96 -7.06 -2.48
CA THR A 192 25.12 -7.44 -3.28
C THR A 192 24.77 -8.57 -4.27
N SER A 193 25.66 -8.86 -5.22
CA SER A 193 25.46 -9.96 -6.18
C SER A 193 25.23 -11.32 -5.49
N ASN A 194 25.99 -11.62 -4.44
CA ASN A 194 25.84 -12.85 -3.67
C ASN A 194 24.53 -12.89 -2.89
N GLU A 195 24.12 -11.75 -2.32
CA GLU A 195 22.84 -11.64 -1.61
C GLU A 195 21.65 -11.72 -2.56
N THR A 196 21.79 -11.24 -3.80
CA THR A 196 20.76 -11.35 -4.85
C THR A 196 20.46 -12.81 -5.18
N ASP A 197 21.48 -13.67 -5.32
CA ASP A 197 21.27 -15.11 -5.52
C ASP A 197 20.52 -15.73 -4.34
N LYS A 198 20.96 -15.43 -3.10
CA LYS A 198 20.31 -15.92 -1.88
C LYS A 198 18.86 -15.43 -1.77
N TYR A 199 18.60 -14.19 -2.14
CA TYR A 199 17.27 -13.57 -2.15
C TYR A 199 16.32 -14.30 -3.12
N ILE A 200 16.75 -14.50 -4.38
CA ILE A 200 15.98 -15.22 -5.40
C ILE A 200 15.69 -16.64 -4.94
N GLN A 201 16.69 -17.35 -4.40
CA GLN A 201 16.53 -18.70 -3.88
C GLN A 201 15.57 -18.77 -2.69
N HIS A 202 15.62 -17.80 -1.78
CA HIS A 202 14.69 -17.71 -0.65
C HIS A 202 13.25 -17.57 -1.12
N ARG A 203 12.96 -16.62 -2.03
CA ARG A 203 11.59 -16.43 -2.53
C ARG A 203 11.06 -17.66 -3.27
N LEU A 204 11.91 -18.33 -4.04
CA LEU A 204 11.56 -19.60 -4.69
C LEU A 204 11.27 -20.72 -3.67
N LYS A 205 12.06 -20.80 -2.60
CA LYS A 205 11.86 -21.76 -1.51
C LYS A 205 10.51 -21.56 -0.82
N VAL A 206 10.16 -20.31 -0.50
CA VAL A 206 8.87 -19.93 0.08
C VAL A 206 7.72 -20.30 -0.87
N ALA A 207 7.91 -20.07 -2.18
CA ALA A 207 6.94 -20.47 -3.20
C ALA A 207 6.84 -21.99 -3.44
N GLY A 208 7.66 -22.80 -2.76
CA GLY A 208 7.56 -24.25 -2.73
C GLY A 208 8.57 -25.00 -3.59
N THR A 209 9.65 -24.36 -4.06
CA THR A 209 10.70 -25.04 -4.83
C THR A 209 12.11 -24.72 -4.34
N THR A 210 12.98 -25.73 -4.28
CA THR A 210 14.42 -25.55 -4.06
C THR A 210 15.22 -25.67 -5.36
N ARG A 211 14.54 -25.89 -6.49
CA ARG A 211 15.20 -25.98 -7.80
C ARG A 211 15.71 -24.61 -8.22
N LYS A 212 16.95 -24.57 -8.72
CA LYS A 212 17.54 -23.35 -9.30
C LYS A 212 16.93 -23.08 -10.67
N LEU A 213 15.85 -22.30 -10.70
CA LEU A 213 15.16 -21.91 -11.94
C LEU A 213 15.98 -20.94 -12.78
N PHE A 214 16.88 -20.16 -12.16
CA PHE A 214 17.77 -19.21 -12.83
C PHE A 214 19.18 -19.78 -12.94
N ALA A 215 19.83 -19.60 -14.10
CA ALA A 215 21.25 -19.92 -14.28
C ALA A 215 22.12 -18.91 -13.52
N PRO A 216 23.34 -19.29 -13.05
CA PRO A 216 24.22 -18.37 -12.34
C PRO A 216 24.50 -17.07 -13.09
N ASP A 217 24.73 -17.14 -14.40
CA ASP A 217 24.98 -15.94 -15.22
C ASP A 217 23.70 -15.13 -15.47
N ALA A 218 22.53 -15.77 -15.43
CA ALA A 218 21.25 -15.06 -15.43
C ALA A 218 21.05 -14.27 -14.12
N VAL A 219 21.47 -14.81 -12.97
CA VAL A 219 21.41 -14.11 -11.69
C VAL A 219 22.36 -12.91 -11.65
N LYS A 220 23.57 -13.04 -12.24
CA LYS A 220 24.50 -11.90 -12.38
C LYS A 220 23.90 -10.78 -13.23
N GLU A 221 23.28 -11.14 -14.35
CA GLU A 221 22.57 -10.18 -15.21
C GLU A 221 21.43 -9.49 -14.45
N ILE A 222 20.60 -10.27 -13.73
CA ILE A 222 19.52 -9.71 -12.89
C ILE A 222 20.09 -8.73 -11.87
N PHE A 223 21.21 -9.06 -11.20
CA PHE A 223 21.87 -8.15 -10.27
C PHE A 223 22.32 -6.87 -10.96
N HIS A 224 23.02 -6.96 -12.10
CA HIS A 224 23.52 -5.80 -12.83
C HIS A 224 22.38 -4.88 -13.28
N SER A 225 21.35 -5.45 -13.90
CA SER A 225 20.20 -4.68 -14.39
C SER A 225 19.35 -4.12 -13.25
N SER A 226 19.21 -4.84 -12.13
CA SER A 226 18.42 -4.37 -10.99
C SER A 226 19.16 -3.41 -10.08
N GLY A 227 20.49 -3.35 -10.12
CA GLY A 227 21.32 -2.63 -9.14
C GLY A 227 21.25 -3.22 -7.72
N GLY A 228 20.77 -4.46 -7.57
CA GLY A 228 20.58 -5.08 -6.26
C GLY A 228 19.30 -4.67 -5.52
N PHE A 229 18.41 -3.87 -6.14
CA PHE A 229 17.16 -3.44 -5.51
C PHE A 229 16.11 -4.56 -5.51
N PRO A 230 15.64 -5.05 -4.33
CA PRO A 230 14.65 -6.14 -4.24
C PRO A 230 13.41 -5.96 -5.11
N ARG A 231 12.82 -4.76 -5.15
CA ARG A 231 11.65 -4.49 -6.01
C ARG A 231 11.95 -4.70 -7.50
N ARG A 232 13.10 -4.24 -7.98
CA ARG A 232 13.53 -4.42 -9.38
C ARG A 232 13.84 -5.88 -9.67
N ILE A 233 14.52 -6.57 -8.75
CA ILE A 233 14.78 -8.01 -8.84
C ILE A 233 13.45 -8.77 -9.01
N ASN A 234 12.45 -8.45 -8.19
CA ASN A 234 11.14 -9.09 -8.26
C ASN A 234 10.46 -8.89 -9.61
N ILE A 235 10.43 -7.65 -10.11
CA ILE A 235 9.82 -7.33 -11.41
C ILE A 235 10.52 -8.12 -12.54
N ILE A 236 11.85 -8.08 -12.58
CA ILE A 236 12.63 -8.78 -13.61
C ILE A 236 12.40 -10.29 -13.51
N CYS A 237 12.44 -10.87 -12.31
CA CYS A 237 12.28 -12.30 -12.11
C CYS A 237 10.87 -12.79 -12.47
N ASP A 238 9.82 -12.03 -12.12
CA ASP A 238 8.44 -12.38 -12.48
C ASP A 238 8.25 -12.38 -14.01
N HIS A 239 8.76 -11.35 -14.68
CA HIS A 239 8.77 -11.28 -16.15
C HIS A 239 9.56 -12.43 -16.77
N CYS A 240 10.71 -12.78 -16.21
CA CYS A 240 11.52 -13.90 -16.69
C CYS A 240 10.82 -15.25 -16.55
N LEU A 241 10.14 -15.51 -15.42
CA LEU A 241 9.36 -16.73 -15.24
C LEU A 241 8.19 -16.77 -16.22
N LEU A 242 7.52 -15.65 -16.46
CA LEU A 242 6.45 -15.59 -17.44
C LEU A 242 6.96 -15.86 -18.86
N SER A 243 8.03 -15.18 -19.29
CA SER A 243 8.65 -15.36 -20.61
C SER A 243 9.18 -16.78 -20.80
N GLY A 244 9.82 -17.34 -19.77
CA GLY A 244 10.28 -18.72 -19.75
C GLY A 244 9.15 -19.72 -19.88
N TYR A 245 8.02 -19.53 -19.20
CA TYR A 245 6.83 -20.36 -19.36
C TYR A 245 6.29 -20.32 -20.79
N VAL A 246 6.19 -19.11 -21.36
CA VAL A 246 5.69 -18.90 -22.72
C VAL A 246 6.60 -19.55 -23.78
N LYS A 247 7.91 -19.58 -23.54
CA LYS A 247 8.92 -20.24 -24.38
C LYS A 247 9.19 -21.70 -24.01
N GLU A 248 8.41 -22.25 -23.06
CA GLU A 248 8.54 -23.60 -22.51
C GLU A 248 9.95 -23.94 -21.97
N GLN A 249 10.66 -22.92 -21.47
CA GLN A 249 12.01 -23.04 -20.91
C GLN A 249 11.95 -23.36 -19.41
N LYS A 250 12.37 -24.58 -19.05
CA LYS A 250 12.42 -25.04 -17.65
C LYS A 250 13.47 -24.32 -16.80
N ARG A 251 14.46 -23.69 -17.43
CA ARG A 251 15.52 -22.91 -16.77
C ARG A 251 15.73 -21.58 -17.50
N ILE A 252 15.78 -20.51 -16.73
CA ILE A 252 15.99 -19.15 -17.21
C ILE A 252 17.48 -18.91 -17.38
N GLY A 253 17.91 -18.70 -18.63
CA GLY A 253 19.26 -18.28 -18.99
C GLY A 253 19.36 -16.77 -19.22
N THR A 254 20.58 -16.27 -19.43
CA THR A 254 20.88 -14.85 -19.64
C THR A 254 20.11 -14.25 -20.81
N SER A 255 19.91 -14.98 -21.91
CA SER A 255 19.18 -14.48 -23.08
C SER A 255 17.74 -14.05 -22.76
N ILE A 256 17.03 -14.81 -21.91
CA ILE A 256 15.67 -14.46 -21.48
C ILE A 256 15.71 -13.24 -20.57
N VAL A 257 16.70 -13.14 -19.68
CA VAL A 257 16.86 -11.99 -18.80
C VAL A 257 17.10 -10.72 -19.60
N SER A 258 18.09 -10.70 -20.51
CA SER A 258 18.41 -9.50 -21.31
C SER A 258 17.27 -9.10 -22.25
N GLU A 259 16.44 -10.05 -22.70
CA GLU A 259 15.19 -9.72 -23.40
C GLU A 259 14.17 -9.06 -22.48
N CYS A 260 13.90 -9.63 -21.30
CA CYS A 260 12.97 -9.05 -20.34
C CYS A 260 13.41 -7.67 -19.85
N VAL A 261 14.70 -7.48 -19.59
CA VAL A 261 15.27 -6.19 -19.17
C VAL A 261 15.08 -5.14 -20.26
N ARG A 262 15.38 -5.47 -21.52
CA ARG A 262 15.13 -4.53 -22.64
C ARG A 262 13.66 -4.17 -22.78
N ASP A 263 12.76 -5.14 -22.65
CA ASP A 263 11.31 -4.88 -22.70
C ASP A 263 10.85 -3.95 -21.55
N LEU A 264 11.44 -4.10 -20.37
CA LEU A 264 11.20 -3.23 -19.22
C LEU A 264 11.81 -1.82 -19.43
N GLU A 265 13.04 -1.69 -19.90
CA GLU A 265 13.65 -0.37 -20.17
C GLU A 265 12.92 0.41 -21.26
N LEU A 266 12.48 -0.28 -22.33
CA LEU A 266 11.70 0.31 -23.41
C LEU A 266 10.30 0.77 -22.96
N SER A 267 9.74 0.19 -21.89
CA SER A 267 8.50 0.67 -21.30
C SER A 267 8.72 1.91 -20.43
N PHE A 268 9.80 1.97 -19.66
CA PHE A 268 10.15 3.15 -18.84
C PHE A 268 10.53 4.38 -19.69
N ASN A 269 11.42 4.24 -20.69
CA ASN A 269 11.87 5.39 -21.51
C ASN A 269 10.76 5.96 -22.41
N ARG A 270 9.69 5.19 -22.66
CA ARG A 270 8.52 5.67 -23.40
C ARG A 270 7.48 6.38 -22.51
N ALA A 271 7.55 6.20 -21.19
CA ALA A 271 6.73 6.93 -20.22
C ALA A 271 7.29 8.33 -19.94
N THR A 272 8.60 8.53 -20.09
CA THR A 272 9.31 9.80 -19.91
C THR A 272 9.53 10.54 -21.23
N GLY A 273 8.61 10.46 -22.19
CA GLY A 273 8.75 11.02 -23.55
C GLY A 273 8.85 12.55 -23.66
N VAL A 274 9.82 13.14 -22.99
CA VAL A 274 10.55 14.32 -23.46
C VAL A 274 11.75 13.77 -24.24
N PRO A 275 11.93 14.13 -25.52
CA PRO A 275 13.11 13.74 -26.27
C PRO A 275 14.36 14.24 -25.56
N GLU A 276 15.34 13.36 -25.38
CA GLU A 276 16.72 13.71 -25.08
C GLU A 276 17.17 14.75 -26.13
N PRO A 277 17.65 15.95 -25.74
CA PRO A 277 18.02 16.95 -26.72
C PRO A 277 19.25 16.46 -27.48
N GLU A 278 19.10 16.28 -28.80
CA GLU A 278 20.21 16.07 -29.70
C GLU A 278 21.20 17.24 -29.52
N GLU A 279 22.44 16.91 -29.14
CA GLU A 279 23.53 17.88 -29.06
C GLU A 279 23.83 18.42 -30.46
N GLU A 280 23.24 19.57 -30.78
CA GLU A 280 23.69 20.40 -31.90
C GLU A 280 25.12 20.90 -31.61
N PRO A 281 26.06 20.79 -32.57
CA PRO A 281 27.43 21.23 -32.38
C PRO A 281 27.48 22.75 -32.24
N PHE A 282 27.95 23.23 -31.09
CA PHE A 282 28.12 24.66 -30.79
C PHE A 282 28.95 25.37 -31.89
N PRO A 283 28.45 26.48 -32.47
CA PRO A 283 29.28 27.35 -33.29
C PRO A 283 30.25 28.13 -32.42
N THR A 284 31.53 28.03 -32.76
CA THR A 284 32.63 28.79 -32.17
C THR A 284 32.59 30.27 -32.58
N LEU A 285 33.10 31.13 -31.68
CA LEU A 285 33.53 32.55 -31.84
C LEU A 285 32.40 33.59 -31.59
N LEU A 286 32.54 34.57 -30.69
CA LEU A 286 33.56 35.64 -30.64
C LEU A 286 33.68 36.32 -29.25
N LYS A 287 34.83 36.98 -29.03
CA LYS A 287 35.37 37.64 -27.81
C LYS A 287 34.47 38.69 -27.13
N GLU A 288 34.61 38.79 -25.79
CA GLU A 288 34.29 39.99 -24.98
C GLU A 288 35.19 41.19 -25.34
N PRO A 289 34.70 42.45 -25.23
CA PRO A 289 34.93 43.27 -24.01
C PRO A 289 33.86 44.40 -23.80
N PRO A 290 34.04 45.40 -22.91
CA PRO A 290 34.30 45.36 -21.46
C PRO A 290 33.23 46.12 -20.62
N SER A 291 33.47 46.17 -19.31
CA SER A 291 32.66 46.60 -18.15
C SER A 291 32.16 48.07 -18.03
N HIS A 292 30.88 48.20 -17.61
CA HIS A 292 30.21 49.14 -16.66
C HIS A 292 30.34 50.69 -16.77
N PRO A 293 29.46 51.51 -16.11
CA PRO A 293 28.09 51.31 -15.57
C PRO A 293 27.09 52.47 -15.90
N GLN A 294 25.77 52.30 -15.69
CA GLN A 294 24.89 53.42 -15.28
C GLN A 294 23.57 52.94 -14.65
N GLU A 295 23.33 53.38 -13.42
CA GLU A 295 22.06 53.31 -12.70
C GLU A 295 21.00 54.21 -13.36
N ARG A 296 19.77 53.70 -13.57
CA ARG A 296 18.49 54.39 -13.35
C ARG A 296 17.31 53.45 -13.64
N ASP A 297 16.23 53.67 -12.88
CA ASP A 297 14.85 53.17 -13.03
C ASP A 297 14.47 51.81 -12.40
N LYS A 298 14.37 51.80 -11.05
CA LYS A 298 13.69 50.76 -10.25
C LYS A 298 12.35 51.23 -9.62
N LEU A 299 11.70 52.28 -10.15
CA LEU A 299 10.43 52.77 -9.58
C LEU A 299 9.16 52.17 -10.21
N ILE A 300 9.26 51.62 -11.43
CA ILE A 300 8.10 51.12 -12.19
C ILE A 300 7.56 49.76 -11.67
N PRO A 301 8.37 48.75 -11.26
CA PRO A 301 7.83 47.46 -10.85
C PRO A 301 7.19 47.47 -9.45
N VAL A 302 7.59 48.39 -8.56
CA VAL A 302 7.05 48.45 -7.19
C VAL A 302 5.62 49.02 -7.18
N MET A 303 5.34 50.03 -8.00
CA MET A 303 4.00 50.62 -8.09
C MET A 303 2.96 49.64 -8.67
N PHE A 304 3.39 48.77 -9.58
CA PHE A 304 2.54 47.74 -10.18
C PHE A 304 2.13 46.68 -9.16
N VAL A 305 3.07 46.25 -8.30
CA VAL A 305 2.80 45.29 -7.21
C VAL A 305 1.84 45.88 -6.17
N ILE A 306 2.02 47.16 -5.80
CA ILE A 306 1.12 47.83 -4.84
C ILE A 306 -0.30 47.96 -5.43
N CYS A 307 -0.45 48.32 -6.70
CA CYS A 307 -1.76 48.38 -7.35
C CYS A 307 -2.45 47.02 -7.40
N LEU A 308 -1.69 45.94 -7.63
CA LEU A 308 -2.21 44.57 -7.71
C LEU A 308 -2.68 44.06 -6.33
N ILE A 309 -1.96 44.42 -5.26
CA ILE A 309 -2.36 44.13 -3.88
C ILE A 309 -3.64 44.89 -3.50
N LEU A 310 -3.74 46.19 -3.87
CA LEU A 310 -4.93 46.99 -3.60
C LEU A 310 -6.15 46.50 -4.39
N ALA A 311 -5.96 46.05 -5.63
CA ALA A 311 -7.03 45.45 -6.43
C ALA A 311 -7.53 44.11 -5.83
N LEU A 312 -6.63 43.27 -5.33
CA LEU A 312 -6.99 42.04 -4.61
C LEU A 312 -7.75 42.32 -3.32
N LEU A 313 -7.30 43.29 -2.52
CA LEU A 313 -8.00 43.69 -1.30
C LEU A 313 -9.39 44.26 -1.59
N ALA A 314 -9.53 45.08 -2.62
CA ALA A 314 -10.83 45.59 -3.07
C ALA A 314 -11.75 44.45 -3.54
N PHE A 315 -11.21 43.46 -4.27
CA PHE A 315 -11.96 42.29 -4.71
C PHE A 315 -12.54 41.50 -3.53
N PHE A 316 -11.75 41.27 -2.47
CA PHE A 316 -12.24 40.60 -1.25
C PHE A 316 -13.24 41.45 -0.45
N PHE A 317 -13.14 42.77 -0.51
CA PHE A 317 -14.10 43.67 0.14
C PHE A 317 -15.46 43.72 -0.57
N TYR A 318 -15.48 43.57 -1.90
CA TYR A 318 -16.69 43.58 -2.73
C TYR A 318 -17.33 42.19 -2.94
N HIS A 319 -16.63 41.11 -2.60
CA HIS A 319 -17.17 39.73 -2.60
C HIS A 319 -17.11 39.07 -1.21
N PRO A 320 -17.89 39.54 -0.22
CA PRO A 320 -17.94 38.95 1.14
C PRO A 320 -18.49 37.51 1.17
N GLY A 321 -19.10 37.02 0.08
CA GLY A 321 -19.62 35.66 -0.06
C GLY A 321 -18.58 34.56 -0.32
N LEU A 322 -17.32 34.91 -0.66
CA LEU A 322 -16.28 33.90 -0.92
C LEU A 322 -15.62 33.35 0.36
N ILE A 323 -15.81 33.97 1.52
CA ILE A 323 -15.19 33.55 2.80
C ILE A 323 -16.14 32.64 3.62
N THR A 324 -17.34 32.32 3.12
CA THR A 324 -18.35 31.55 3.88
C THR A 324 -18.79 30.21 3.26
N GLN A 325 -17.96 29.58 2.42
CA GLN A 325 -18.15 28.18 2.02
C GLN A 325 -16.90 27.29 2.21
N GLY A 326 -16.27 27.38 3.38
CA GLY A 326 -15.24 26.43 3.84
C GLY A 326 -15.74 25.41 4.88
N LYS A 327 -17.01 24.98 4.80
CA LYS A 327 -17.67 24.16 5.86
C LYS A 327 -18.08 22.73 5.48
N HIS A 328 -17.65 22.18 4.34
CA HIS A 328 -18.02 20.81 3.93
C HIS A 328 -16.84 19.93 3.48
N TYR A 329 -15.65 20.07 4.09
CA TYR A 329 -14.48 19.23 3.74
C TYR A 329 -14.05 18.23 4.84
N THR A 330 -14.54 18.35 6.07
CA THR A 330 -14.05 17.53 7.20
C THR A 330 -14.81 16.22 7.44
N GLN A 331 -15.97 16.01 6.82
CA GLN A 331 -16.78 14.79 7.06
C GLN A 331 -16.38 13.60 6.16
N ASN A 332 -15.78 13.83 5.00
CA ASN A 332 -15.42 12.76 4.05
C ASN A 332 -14.06 12.09 4.36
N VAL A 333 -13.18 12.75 5.12
CA VAL A 333 -11.86 12.17 5.47
C VAL A 333 -12.02 11.13 6.60
N ALA A 334 -12.90 11.39 7.57
CA ALA A 334 -13.14 10.49 8.70
C ALA A 334 -13.73 9.13 8.29
N SER A 335 -14.57 9.08 7.24
CA SER A 335 -15.18 7.83 6.75
C SER A 335 -14.21 6.98 5.92
N ILE A 336 -13.30 7.61 5.17
CA ILE A 336 -12.23 6.94 4.41
C ILE A 336 -11.20 6.31 5.35
N PHE A 337 -10.89 6.97 6.48
CA PHE A 337 -9.99 6.41 7.50
C PHE A 337 -10.63 5.23 8.26
N LYS A 338 -11.94 5.26 8.51
CA LYS A 338 -12.67 4.19 9.22
C LYS A 338 -12.74 2.88 8.44
N SER A 339 -12.88 2.93 7.12
CA SER A 339 -12.96 1.72 6.26
C SER A 339 -11.61 1.03 6.07
N ARG A 340 -10.53 1.82 5.98
CA ARG A 340 -9.15 1.31 5.82
C ARG A 340 -8.58 0.74 7.13
N TRP A 341 -9.12 1.17 8.28
CA TRP A 341 -8.68 0.76 9.63
C TRP A 341 -9.20 -0.61 10.08
N ASN A 342 -10.41 -1.01 9.66
CA ASN A 342 -10.96 -2.32 10.04
C ASN A 342 -10.20 -3.51 9.42
N ALA A 343 -9.37 -3.28 8.40
CA ALA A 343 -8.56 -4.29 7.73
C ALA A 343 -7.19 -4.56 8.37
N LEU A 344 -6.78 -3.76 9.37
CA LEU A 344 -5.42 -3.78 9.94
C LEU A 344 -5.36 -4.04 11.46
N ARG A 345 -6.47 -4.42 12.10
CA ARG A 345 -6.46 -4.80 13.52
C ARG A 345 -6.20 -6.30 13.70
N PRO A 346 -5.33 -6.72 14.63
CA PRO A 346 -5.45 -8.05 15.22
C PRO A 346 -6.72 -8.13 16.09
N PRO A 347 -7.37 -9.30 16.21
CA PRO A 347 -8.58 -9.45 17.02
C PRO A 347 -8.26 -9.35 18.53
N THR A 348 -9.06 -8.58 19.27
CA THR A 348 -8.99 -8.52 20.75
C THR A 348 -9.58 -9.77 21.40
N PRO A 349 -9.06 -10.25 22.54
CA PRO A 349 -9.51 -11.52 23.18
C PRO A 349 -10.89 -11.53 23.85
N GLU A 350 -11.70 -10.48 23.73
CA GLU A 350 -12.79 -10.22 24.69
C GLU A 350 -14.21 -10.52 24.18
N GLU A 351 -14.37 -11.36 23.15
CA GLU A 351 -15.70 -11.67 22.62
C GLU A 351 -16.01 -13.17 22.63
N LYS A 352 -15.90 -13.82 23.81
CA LYS A 352 -16.61 -15.06 24.14
C LYS A 352 -16.82 -15.23 25.66
N ALA A 353 -18.00 -14.90 26.16
CA ALA A 353 -18.79 -15.74 27.08
C ALA A 353 -20.06 -15.00 27.55
N PRO A 354 -21.24 -15.67 27.61
CA PRO A 354 -22.49 -15.06 28.07
C PRO A 354 -22.56 -15.00 29.61
N ALA A 355 -23.30 -14.01 30.09
CA ALA A 355 -23.57 -13.73 31.50
C ALA A 355 -24.27 -14.91 32.21
N LEU A 356 -23.81 -15.20 33.43
CA LEU A 356 -24.54 -16.00 34.42
C LEU A 356 -24.86 -15.14 35.63
N ASP A 357 -26.16 -15.07 35.90
CA ASP A 357 -26.85 -14.38 36.98
C ASP A 357 -26.78 -15.25 38.25
N VAL A 358 -26.30 -14.71 39.38
CA VAL A 358 -26.49 -15.33 40.71
C VAL A 358 -26.63 -14.27 41.81
N GLN A 359 -27.84 -14.19 42.35
CA GLN A 359 -28.21 -13.58 43.62
C GLN A 359 -27.72 -14.37 44.84
N GLN A 360 -27.44 -13.63 45.91
CA GLN A 360 -27.70 -13.91 47.34
C GLN A 360 -27.16 -15.18 48.02
N ASN A 361 -26.21 -14.98 48.95
CA ASN A 361 -26.33 -15.15 50.43
C ASN A 361 -24.91 -15.17 51.02
N LYS A 362 -24.50 -14.21 51.85
CA LYS A 362 -24.79 -13.98 53.29
C LYS A 362 -24.25 -15.08 54.21
N SER A 363 -23.52 -14.62 55.24
CA SER A 363 -23.00 -15.31 56.43
C SER A 363 -21.55 -15.81 56.29
N LEU A 364 -20.62 -15.72 57.25
CA LEU A 364 -20.43 -14.98 58.51
C LEU A 364 -19.00 -15.41 58.96
N GLU A 365 -18.28 -14.54 59.67
CA GLU A 365 -17.20 -14.90 60.63
C GLU A 365 -15.81 -15.36 60.13
N GLN A 366 -14.88 -14.39 60.18
CA GLN A 366 -13.47 -14.54 60.61
C GLN A 366 -13.40 -15.14 62.04
N PRO A 367 -12.26 -15.64 62.60
CA PRO A 367 -10.92 -15.05 62.45
C PRO A 367 -9.66 -15.95 62.58
N VAL A 368 -8.55 -15.40 62.03
CA VAL A 368 -7.20 -15.21 62.63
C VAL A 368 -6.42 -16.43 63.18
N ILE A 369 -5.10 -16.42 62.92
CA ILE A 369 -3.97 -16.57 63.87
C ILE A 369 -2.78 -17.29 63.17
N THR A 370 -1.77 -16.45 62.84
CA THR A 370 -0.30 -16.63 62.92
C THR A 370 0.43 -17.81 62.26
N GLY A 371 1.45 -17.49 61.45
CA GLY A 371 2.51 -18.41 60.98
C GLY A 371 3.51 -18.80 62.07
N PRO A 372 4.83 -18.92 61.82
CA PRO A 372 5.59 -19.16 60.57
C PRO A 372 6.60 -20.34 60.73
N VAL A 373 7.59 -20.45 59.81
CA VAL A 373 8.99 -20.93 60.02
C VAL A 373 9.42 -22.28 59.38
N ASP A 374 10.32 -22.12 58.40
CA ASP A 374 11.56 -22.83 57.99
C ASP A 374 11.63 -24.33 57.63
N ASP A 375 12.05 -24.57 56.37
CA ASP A 375 13.16 -25.40 55.80
C ASP A 375 13.67 -26.68 56.52
N PRO A 376 14.46 -27.58 55.89
CA PRO A 376 14.59 -28.01 54.49
C PRO A 376 14.71 -29.57 54.34
N MET A 377 15.00 -30.06 53.11
CA MET A 377 15.76 -31.30 52.79
C MET A 377 15.00 -32.63 52.47
N GLN A 378 15.03 -33.00 51.16
CA GLN A 378 15.25 -34.31 50.45
C GLN A 378 15.08 -35.70 51.15
N PRO A 379 15.10 -36.87 50.43
CA PRO A 379 14.65 -37.25 49.07
C PRO A 379 13.86 -38.61 49.02
N SER A 380 13.46 -39.01 47.81
CA SER A 380 13.16 -40.38 47.30
C SER A 380 11.88 -41.13 47.73
N GLU A 381 11.02 -41.46 46.76
CA GLU A 381 10.57 -42.84 46.55
C GLU A 381 9.96 -43.07 45.15
N ILE A 382 10.04 -44.32 44.70
CA ILE A 382 9.85 -44.84 43.33
C ILE A 382 8.43 -45.42 43.17
N ALA A 383 7.96 -45.43 41.91
CA ALA A 383 6.85 -46.20 41.33
C ALA A 383 5.43 -45.63 41.47
N HIS A 384 4.78 -45.32 40.34
CA HIS A 384 3.98 -46.30 39.58
C HIS A 384 3.52 -45.74 38.23
N VAL A 385 3.69 -46.55 37.19
CA VAL A 385 3.11 -46.37 35.86
C VAL A 385 1.60 -46.57 35.95
N ALA A 386 0.83 -45.56 35.54
CA ALA A 386 -0.61 -45.68 35.31
C ALA A 386 -0.97 -45.07 33.95
N VAL A 387 -1.58 -45.91 33.13
CA VAL A 387 -2.08 -45.65 31.79
C VAL A 387 -3.35 -44.80 31.89
N ASN A 388 -3.39 -43.65 31.21
CA ASN A 388 -4.63 -42.86 31.06
C ASN A 388 -5.50 -43.45 29.92
N PRO A 389 -6.83 -43.57 30.12
CA PRO A 389 -7.77 -44.07 29.11
C PRO A 389 -8.06 -43.03 28.00
N PRO A 390 -8.59 -43.47 26.84
CA PRO A 390 -8.73 -42.62 25.64
C PRO A 390 -9.85 -41.59 25.77
N ALA A 391 -9.65 -40.44 25.10
CA ALA A 391 -10.60 -39.33 25.00
C ALA A 391 -11.92 -39.74 24.30
N PRO A 392 -13.07 -39.16 24.69
CA PRO A 392 -14.36 -39.40 24.05
C PRO A 392 -14.47 -38.71 22.67
N PRO A 393 -15.29 -39.26 21.74
CA PRO A 393 -15.43 -38.73 20.39
C PRO A 393 -16.22 -37.40 20.34
N PRO A 394 -15.97 -36.54 19.34
CA PRO A 394 -16.61 -35.24 19.22
C PRO A 394 -18.10 -35.35 18.90
N GLN A 395 -18.91 -34.57 19.62
CA GLN A 395 -20.36 -34.45 19.42
C GLN A 395 -20.67 -33.62 18.17
N THR A 396 -21.66 -34.09 17.43
CA THR A 396 -22.20 -33.54 16.18
C THR A 396 -23.03 -32.29 16.47
N PHE A 397 -22.67 -31.14 15.89
CA PHE A 397 -23.48 -29.92 15.95
C PHE A 397 -24.65 -30.02 14.95
N GLN A 398 -25.89 -29.94 15.45
CA GLN A 398 -27.09 -29.79 14.63
C GLN A 398 -27.41 -28.30 14.42
N LEU A 399 -27.69 -27.92 13.16
CA LEU A 399 -28.22 -26.62 12.78
C LEU A 399 -29.61 -26.41 13.42
N LYS A 400 -29.80 -25.30 14.14
CA LYS A 400 -31.13 -24.77 14.48
C LYS A 400 -31.50 -23.66 13.49
N SER A 401 -32.76 -23.71 13.10
CA SER A 401 -33.51 -22.87 12.15
C SER A 401 -33.56 -21.39 12.50
N ASP A 402 -33.70 -20.58 11.45
CA ASP A 402 -33.78 -19.12 11.42
C ASP A 402 -34.90 -18.51 12.31
N PRO A 403 -34.71 -17.30 12.87
CA PRO A 403 -35.79 -16.47 13.38
C PRO A 403 -36.27 -15.43 12.35
N GLU A 404 -37.58 -15.21 12.31
CA GLU A 404 -38.29 -14.22 11.49
C GLU A 404 -37.93 -12.75 11.81
N PRO A 405 -38.11 -11.81 10.85
CA PRO A 405 -37.64 -10.44 10.98
C PRO A 405 -38.63 -9.54 11.73
N GLY A 406 -38.14 -8.86 12.77
CA GLY A 406 -38.79 -7.73 13.42
C GLY A 406 -38.47 -6.41 12.71
N THR A 407 -39.51 -5.60 12.49
CA THR A 407 -39.49 -4.25 11.94
C THR A 407 -38.98 -3.23 12.95
N ASP A 408 -37.98 -2.43 12.59
CA ASP A 408 -37.80 -1.09 13.16
C ASP A 408 -37.10 -0.16 12.15
N ASP A 409 -37.67 1.03 12.03
CA ASP A 409 -37.39 2.08 11.05
C ASP A 409 -35.98 2.69 11.18
N ILE A 410 -35.24 2.80 10.07
CA ILE A 410 -34.07 3.68 9.94
C ILE A 410 -34.38 4.75 8.90
N GLN A 411 -34.55 5.99 9.36
CA GLN A 411 -34.56 7.17 8.50
C GLN A 411 -33.12 7.43 8.01
N GLY A 412 -32.85 7.14 6.73
CA GLY A 412 -31.58 7.41 6.06
C GLY A 412 -31.46 8.86 5.58
N GLU A 413 -30.28 9.44 5.70
CA GLU A 413 -29.94 10.74 5.12
C GLU A 413 -30.11 10.75 3.57
N PRO A 414 -30.44 11.89 2.95
CA PRO A 414 -30.70 11.97 1.51
C PRO A 414 -29.44 11.68 0.67
N LEU A 415 -29.54 10.66 -0.18
CA LEU A 415 -28.53 10.29 -1.18
C LEU A 415 -28.27 11.45 -2.15
N ALA A 416 -27.00 11.81 -2.33
CA ALA A 416 -26.58 12.74 -3.38
C ALA A 416 -27.04 12.26 -4.77
N PRO A 417 -27.41 13.16 -5.69
CA PRO A 417 -27.97 12.78 -6.98
C PRO A 417 -26.98 11.95 -7.81
N LEU A 418 -27.48 10.83 -8.33
CA LEU A 418 -26.72 9.82 -9.08
C LEU A 418 -26.12 10.44 -10.35
N LYS A 419 -24.80 10.33 -10.54
CA LYS A 419 -24.17 10.60 -11.84
C LYS A 419 -24.55 9.48 -12.83
N PRO A 420 -24.94 9.81 -14.08
CA PRO A 420 -25.31 8.84 -15.10
C PRO A 420 -24.13 7.94 -15.51
N LEU A 421 -24.43 6.79 -16.11
CA LEU A 421 -23.43 5.91 -16.73
C LEU A 421 -22.60 6.68 -17.78
N PRO A 422 -21.34 6.26 -18.06
CA PRO A 422 -20.53 6.88 -19.09
C PRO A 422 -21.25 6.84 -20.44
N GLU A 423 -21.19 7.94 -21.20
CA GLU A 423 -21.80 8.01 -22.55
C GLU A 423 -21.16 6.97 -23.51
N GLU A 424 -19.86 6.68 -23.34
CA GLU A 424 -19.15 5.62 -24.06
C GLU A 424 -19.26 4.27 -23.33
N LYS A 425 -20.06 3.33 -23.85
CA LYS A 425 -20.17 1.96 -23.29
C LYS A 425 -18.96 1.04 -23.57
N LYS A 426 -17.97 1.52 -24.34
CA LYS A 426 -16.81 0.74 -24.78
C LYS A 426 -15.52 1.57 -24.67
N LEU A 427 -14.57 1.06 -23.88
CA LEU A 427 -13.22 1.59 -23.77
C LEU A 427 -12.24 0.71 -24.56
N VAL A 428 -11.39 1.31 -25.36
CA VAL A 428 -10.32 0.62 -26.10
C VAL A 428 -8.97 1.08 -25.59
N ILE A 429 -8.21 0.16 -25.01
CA ILE A 429 -6.84 0.36 -24.53
C ILE A 429 -5.90 -0.25 -25.58
N ARG A 430 -4.95 0.52 -26.11
CA ARG A 430 -4.03 0.06 -27.16
C ARG A 430 -2.65 -0.20 -26.58
N PHE A 431 -2.13 -1.40 -26.84
CA PHE A 431 -0.83 -1.84 -26.37
C PHE A 431 0.24 -1.68 -27.46
N LYS A 432 1.41 -1.16 -27.07
CA LYS A 432 2.58 -1.17 -27.94
C LYS A 432 3.06 -2.61 -28.16
N HIS A 433 3.85 -2.84 -29.21
CA HIS A 433 4.45 -4.15 -29.47
C HIS A 433 5.28 -4.58 -28.25
N ASN A 434 5.07 -5.81 -27.75
CA ASN A 434 5.69 -6.36 -26.52
C ASN A 434 5.51 -5.56 -25.22
N SER A 435 4.51 -4.67 -25.11
CA SER A 435 4.19 -3.97 -23.86
C SER A 435 2.83 -4.41 -23.31
N ASN A 436 2.70 -4.35 -21.99
CA ASN A 436 1.47 -4.58 -21.23
C ASN A 436 1.12 -3.38 -20.33
N ASP A 437 1.73 -2.22 -20.57
CA ASP A 437 1.63 -1.05 -19.69
C ASP A 437 0.44 -0.16 -20.08
N PHE A 438 -0.17 0.46 -19.06
CA PHE A 438 -1.23 1.46 -19.23
C PHE A 438 -0.62 2.87 -19.25
N THR A 439 -1.14 3.75 -20.10
CA THR A 439 -0.83 5.18 -19.99
C THR A 439 -1.65 5.82 -18.86
N ALA A 440 -1.24 6.98 -18.36
CA ALA A 440 -2.01 7.72 -17.35
C ALA A 440 -3.45 8.01 -17.80
N LYS A 441 -3.65 8.27 -19.10
CA LYS A 441 -4.97 8.47 -19.72
C LYS A 441 -5.79 7.18 -19.79
N ASP A 442 -5.15 6.02 -19.96
CA ASP A 442 -5.84 4.74 -19.90
C ASP A 442 -6.30 4.44 -18.47
N LEU A 443 -5.47 4.74 -17.47
CA LEU A 443 -5.81 4.54 -16.05
C LEU A 443 -7.00 5.39 -15.61
N GLU A 444 -7.07 6.65 -16.03
CA GLU A 444 -8.20 7.55 -15.73
C GLU A 444 -9.52 7.00 -16.31
N LYS A 445 -9.51 6.52 -17.55
CA LYS A 445 -10.69 5.92 -18.18
C LYS A 445 -11.08 4.57 -17.57
N ILE A 446 -10.10 3.76 -17.16
CA ILE A 446 -10.38 2.49 -16.45
C ILE A 446 -11.03 2.79 -15.10
N ASP A 447 -10.61 3.84 -14.40
CA ASP A 447 -11.20 4.27 -13.14
C ASP A 447 -12.68 4.68 -13.32
N GLU A 448 -13.02 5.40 -14.40
CA GLU A 448 -14.43 5.73 -14.73
C GLU A 448 -15.30 4.48 -14.92
N PHE A 449 -14.79 3.46 -15.62
CA PHE A 449 -15.49 2.18 -15.82
C PHE A 449 -15.60 1.40 -14.50
N ALA A 450 -14.56 1.43 -13.67
CA ALA A 450 -14.56 0.79 -12.36
C ALA A 450 -15.59 1.43 -11.41
N GLU A 451 -15.64 2.76 -11.34
CA GLU A 451 -16.65 3.48 -10.56
C GLU A 451 -18.07 3.18 -11.04
N SER A 452 -18.26 3.07 -12.35
CA SER A 452 -19.56 2.72 -12.94
C SER A 452 -20.00 1.30 -12.57
N ALA A 453 -19.11 0.31 -12.68
CA ALA A 453 -19.43 -1.06 -12.30
C ALA A 453 -19.71 -1.21 -10.80
N LYS A 454 -18.96 -0.51 -9.94
CA LYS A 454 -19.24 -0.46 -8.48
C LYS A 454 -20.59 0.14 -8.15
N ARG A 455 -20.99 1.18 -8.90
CA ARG A 455 -22.26 1.89 -8.68
C ARG A 455 -23.47 1.12 -9.17
N TYR A 456 -23.30 0.23 -10.16
CA TYR A 456 -24.38 -0.57 -10.74
C TYR A 456 -24.05 -2.07 -10.68
N PRO A 457 -24.41 -2.80 -9.59
CA PRO A 457 -24.06 -4.21 -9.38
C PRO A 457 -24.54 -5.18 -10.48
N LYS A 458 -25.55 -4.79 -11.26
CA LYS A 458 -26.10 -5.56 -12.39
C LYS A 458 -25.33 -5.36 -13.71
N VAL A 459 -24.40 -4.41 -13.75
CA VAL A 459 -23.52 -4.22 -14.92
C VAL A 459 -22.45 -5.29 -14.92
N LYS A 460 -22.24 -5.90 -16.10
CA LYS A 460 -21.09 -6.75 -16.37
C LYS A 460 -20.08 -5.99 -17.23
N LEU A 461 -18.80 -6.09 -16.89
CA LEU A 461 -17.67 -5.62 -17.68
C LEU A 461 -17.09 -6.80 -18.46
N VAL A 462 -17.14 -6.76 -19.79
CA VAL A 462 -16.46 -7.73 -20.65
C VAL A 462 -15.12 -7.16 -21.07
N VAL A 463 -14.05 -7.81 -20.62
CA VAL A 463 -12.66 -7.43 -20.90
C VAL A 463 -12.09 -8.38 -21.94
N THR A 464 -11.89 -7.91 -23.17
CA THR A 464 -11.45 -8.73 -24.29
C THR A 464 -10.09 -8.29 -24.81
N GLY A 465 -9.10 -9.17 -24.75
CA GLY A 465 -7.78 -8.94 -25.31
C GLY A 465 -7.65 -9.41 -26.75
N TYR A 466 -6.84 -8.68 -27.53
CA TYR A 466 -6.49 -8.95 -28.92
C TYR A 466 -4.99 -8.77 -29.15
N THR A 467 -4.46 -9.47 -30.15
CA THR A 467 -3.09 -9.34 -30.67
C THR A 467 -3.12 -9.00 -32.16
N ASP A 468 -1.97 -8.68 -32.74
CA ASP A 468 -1.84 -8.73 -34.20
C ASP A 468 -1.72 -10.19 -34.68
N SER A 469 -1.68 -10.39 -36.00
CA SER A 469 -1.57 -11.71 -36.62
C SER A 469 -0.14 -12.26 -36.70
N VAL A 470 0.85 -11.60 -36.09
CA VAL A 470 2.25 -12.05 -36.13
C VAL A 470 2.46 -13.07 -35.02
N GLY A 471 3.12 -14.19 -35.34
CA GLY A 471 3.43 -15.24 -34.38
C GLY A 471 2.41 -16.38 -34.35
N ASN A 472 2.60 -17.31 -33.39
CA ASN A 472 1.79 -18.52 -33.29
C ASN A 472 0.36 -18.20 -32.79
N PRO A 473 -0.71 -18.71 -33.43
CA PRO A 473 -2.10 -18.46 -33.01
C PRO A 473 -2.42 -18.86 -31.56
N GLU A 474 -1.85 -19.95 -31.06
CA GLU A 474 -2.02 -20.41 -29.68
C GLU A 474 -1.30 -19.48 -28.69
N TYR A 475 -0.09 -19.02 -29.06
CA TYR A 475 0.64 -17.98 -28.32
C TYR A 475 -0.17 -16.68 -28.26
N ASN A 476 -0.75 -16.26 -29.38
CA ASN A 476 -1.55 -15.04 -29.49
C ASN A 476 -2.82 -15.12 -28.62
N ARG A 477 -3.49 -16.28 -28.58
CA ARG A 477 -4.60 -16.53 -27.65
C ARG A 477 -4.18 -16.44 -26.18
N LYS A 478 -3.03 -17.01 -25.81
CA LYS A 478 -2.53 -16.94 -24.43
C LYS A 478 -2.13 -15.50 -24.06
N LEU A 479 -1.44 -14.78 -24.94
CA LEU A 479 -1.01 -13.40 -24.74
C LEU A 479 -2.19 -12.42 -24.64
N SER A 480 -3.18 -12.54 -25.52
CA SER A 480 -4.40 -11.72 -25.45
C SER A 480 -5.20 -11.98 -24.17
N LYS A 481 -5.38 -13.25 -23.77
CA LYS A 481 -6.05 -13.59 -22.50
C LYS A 481 -5.28 -13.05 -21.30
N PHE A 482 -3.95 -13.07 -21.35
CA PHE A 482 -3.12 -12.50 -20.30
C PHE A 482 -3.31 -10.98 -20.16
N ARG A 483 -3.30 -10.23 -21.28
CA ARG A 483 -3.56 -8.78 -21.26
C ARG A 483 -4.94 -8.43 -20.70
N ALA A 484 -5.96 -9.20 -21.05
CA ALA A 484 -7.29 -9.06 -20.47
C ALA A 484 -7.30 -9.31 -18.94
N ASN A 485 -6.50 -10.28 -18.47
CA ASN A 485 -6.37 -10.55 -17.03
C ASN A 485 -5.66 -9.43 -16.25
N ILE A 486 -4.71 -8.72 -16.87
CA ILE A 486 -4.07 -7.55 -16.24
C ILE A 486 -5.13 -6.47 -16.00
N VAL A 487 -5.94 -6.15 -17.01
CA VAL A 487 -7.04 -5.18 -16.89
C VAL A 487 -8.06 -5.63 -15.85
N LYS A 488 -8.45 -6.91 -15.83
CA LYS A 488 -9.32 -7.50 -14.80
C LYS A 488 -8.76 -7.30 -13.40
N SER A 489 -7.47 -7.58 -13.20
CA SER A 489 -6.80 -7.43 -11.90
C SER A 489 -6.78 -5.98 -11.43
N PHE A 490 -6.63 -5.04 -12.36
CA PHE A 490 -6.69 -3.62 -12.06
C PHE A 490 -8.10 -3.17 -11.65
N LEU A 491 -9.13 -3.60 -12.38
CA LEU A 491 -10.54 -3.33 -12.04
C LEU A 491 -10.91 -3.91 -10.66
N MET A 492 -10.45 -5.12 -10.35
CA MET A 492 -10.61 -5.72 -9.01
C MET A 492 -9.88 -4.92 -7.93
N GLY A 493 -8.65 -4.45 -8.20
CA GLY A 493 -7.90 -3.57 -7.30
C GLY A 493 -8.58 -2.22 -7.05
N LYS A 494 -9.46 -1.79 -7.97
CA LYS A 494 -10.31 -0.60 -7.82
C LYS A 494 -11.66 -0.90 -7.14
N GLY A 495 -11.91 -2.15 -6.75
CA GLY A 495 -13.07 -2.57 -5.97
C GLY A 495 -14.27 -3.05 -6.78
N VAL A 496 -14.12 -3.36 -8.08
CA VAL A 496 -15.18 -3.99 -8.88
C VAL A 496 -15.31 -5.46 -8.49
N ASP A 497 -16.53 -5.94 -8.31
CA ASP A 497 -16.80 -7.34 -7.97
C ASP A 497 -16.28 -8.28 -9.08
N PRO A 498 -15.49 -9.34 -8.74
CA PRO A 498 -15.02 -10.32 -9.72
C PRO A 498 -16.12 -10.94 -10.58
N ASP A 499 -17.31 -11.14 -10.02
CA ASP A 499 -18.45 -11.72 -10.73
C ASP A 499 -19.03 -10.75 -11.76
N GLN A 500 -18.76 -9.45 -11.62
CA GLN A 500 -19.09 -8.45 -12.63
C GLN A 500 -18.10 -8.44 -13.81
N ILE A 501 -16.95 -9.14 -13.74
CA ILE A 501 -15.91 -9.04 -14.78
C ILE A 501 -15.72 -10.36 -15.53
N ILE A 502 -15.97 -10.33 -16.83
CA ILE A 502 -15.80 -11.47 -17.75
C ILE A 502 -14.56 -11.24 -18.61
N GLU A 503 -13.53 -12.09 -18.52
CA GLU A 503 -12.33 -11.96 -19.35
C GLU A 503 -12.33 -12.88 -20.59
N ARG A 504 -11.82 -12.37 -21.72
CA ARG A 504 -11.67 -13.12 -22.98
C ARG A 504 -10.32 -12.80 -23.64
N GLY A 505 -9.74 -13.79 -24.30
CA GLY A 505 -8.54 -13.61 -25.13
C GLY A 505 -8.75 -14.22 -26.51
N LEU A 506 -8.87 -13.37 -27.53
CA LEU A 506 -9.23 -13.77 -28.89
C LEU A 506 -8.03 -13.85 -29.84
N GLY A 507 -6.81 -13.64 -29.34
CA GLY A 507 -5.60 -13.62 -30.16
C GLY A 507 -5.72 -12.61 -31.29
N SER A 508 -5.42 -13.05 -32.51
CA SER A 508 -5.45 -12.20 -33.71
C SER A 508 -6.82 -12.10 -34.38
N GLU A 509 -7.88 -12.66 -33.78
CA GLU A 509 -9.23 -12.60 -34.32
C GLU A 509 -9.79 -11.16 -34.26
N ASN A 510 -10.76 -10.84 -35.11
CA ASN A 510 -11.41 -9.52 -35.20
C ASN A 510 -10.43 -8.34 -35.31
N PRO A 511 -9.60 -8.29 -36.36
CA PRO A 511 -8.72 -7.15 -36.61
C PRO A 511 -9.54 -5.89 -36.94
N VAL A 512 -9.17 -4.77 -36.31
CA VAL A 512 -9.77 -3.44 -36.57
C VAL A 512 -9.05 -2.71 -37.71
N GLN A 513 -7.84 -3.14 -38.07
CA GLN A 513 -7.10 -2.64 -39.22
C GLN A 513 -6.27 -3.77 -39.88
N SER A 514 -5.79 -3.55 -41.10
CA SER A 514 -4.95 -4.52 -41.82
C SER A 514 -3.67 -4.87 -41.05
N ASN A 515 -3.40 -6.16 -40.85
CA ASN A 515 -2.14 -6.63 -40.26
C ASN A 515 -0.92 -6.48 -41.20
N ALA A 516 -1.14 -6.09 -42.46
CA ALA A 516 -0.05 -5.90 -43.43
C ALA A 516 0.84 -4.70 -43.06
N THR A 517 0.28 -3.66 -42.45
CA THR A 517 1.01 -2.43 -42.09
C THR A 517 1.41 -2.42 -40.62
N SER A 518 2.52 -1.75 -40.28
CA SER A 518 2.99 -1.59 -38.89
C SER A 518 1.95 -0.88 -38.02
N LEU A 519 1.33 0.17 -38.58
CA LEU A 519 0.25 0.92 -37.95
C LEU A 519 -0.97 0.03 -37.69
N GLY A 520 -1.39 -0.80 -38.68
CA GLY A 520 -2.53 -1.68 -38.50
C GLY A 520 -2.30 -2.79 -37.47
N ARG A 521 -1.08 -3.35 -37.41
CA ARG A 521 -0.70 -4.25 -36.32
C ARG A 521 -0.78 -3.57 -34.95
N GLN A 522 -0.40 -2.30 -34.85
CA GLN A 522 -0.53 -1.53 -33.60
C GLN A 522 -1.99 -1.34 -33.19
N MET A 523 -2.87 -1.06 -34.13
CA MET A 523 -4.30 -0.90 -33.85
C MET A 523 -4.95 -2.21 -33.41
N ASN A 524 -4.46 -3.37 -33.89
CA ASN A 524 -4.98 -4.68 -33.52
C ASN A 524 -4.50 -5.17 -32.13
N ARG A 525 -3.35 -4.69 -31.63
CA ARG A 525 -2.87 -4.97 -30.27
C ARG A 525 -3.64 -4.10 -29.25
N ARG A 526 -4.78 -4.60 -28.77
CA ARG A 526 -5.68 -3.85 -27.90
C ARG A 526 -6.35 -4.73 -26.85
N VAL A 527 -6.82 -4.11 -25.77
CA VAL A 527 -7.83 -4.69 -24.87
C VAL A 527 -9.04 -3.77 -24.91
N GLU A 528 -10.22 -4.36 -25.02
CA GLU A 528 -11.49 -3.66 -25.02
C GLU A 528 -12.21 -3.97 -23.71
N ILE A 529 -12.78 -2.95 -23.07
CA ILE A 529 -13.69 -3.07 -21.92
C ILE A 529 -15.06 -2.62 -22.38
N GLU A 530 -16.05 -3.49 -22.26
CA GLU A 530 -17.43 -3.22 -22.66
C GLU A 530 -18.36 -3.35 -21.45
N ILE A 531 -19.23 -2.36 -21.27
CA ILE A 531 -20.33 -2.41 -20.29
C ILE A 531 -21.50 -3.14 -20.95
N ILE A 532 -21.90 -4.26 -20.36
CA ILE A 532 -23.13 -4.99 -20.72
C ILE A 532 -24.11 -4.85 -19.56
N GLU A 533 -25.29 -4.32 -19.85
CA GLU A 533 -26.43 -4.36 -18.95
C GLU A 533 -27.12 -5.72 -19.13
N ASP A 534 -27.30 -6.48 -18.05
CA ASP A 534 -28.18 -7.65 -18.12
C ASP A 534 -29.56 -7.19 -18.55
N ALA A 535 -30.00 -7.67 -19.71
CA ALA A 535 -31.35 -7.45 -20.21
C ALA A 535 -32.34 -8.03 -19.19
N VAL A 536 -32.89 -7.17 -18.33
CA VAL A 536 -34.23 -7.40 -17.82
C VAL A 536 -35.11 -7.40 -19.06
N LYS A 537 -35.50 -8.59 -19.52
CA LYS A 537 -36.81 -8.73 -20.16
C LYS A 537 -37.79 -8.12 -19.18
N THR A 538 -38.29 -6.94 -19.50
CA THR A 538 -39.46 -6.38 -18.84
C THR A 538 -40.55 -7.44 -18.90
N PRO A 539 -41.08 -7.92 -17.77
CA PRO A 539 -42.31 -8.68 -17.76
C PRO A 539 -43.45 -7.66 -17.85
N ASP A 540 -43.59 -6.97 -18.99
CA ASP A 540 -44.81 -6.24 -19.33
C ASP A 540 -44.82 -5.77 -20.80
N GLU A 541 -44.99 -6.71 -21.74
CA GLU A 541 -45.67 -6.47 -23.03
C GLU A 541 -46.40 -7.77 -23.44
N SER A 542 -47.08 -8.40 -22.49
CA SER A 542 -48.03 -9.49 -22.77
C SER A 542 -49.41 -9.16 -22.20
N ASN A 543 -49.94 -7.97 -22.53
CA ASN A 543 -51.38 -7.71 -22.55
C ASN A 543 -51.74 -6.34 -23.17
N GLN A 544 -51.80 -6.29 -24.50
CA GLN A 544 -52.56 -5.36 -25.37
C GLN A 544 -52.11 -5.75 -26.80
N ASP A 545 -52.88 -6.31 -27.73
CA ASP A 545 -54.32 -6.41 -27.92
C ASP A 545 -54.60 -7.69 -28.73
N PHE A 546 -55.50 -8.54 -28.22
CA PHE A 546 -56.17 -9.57 -29.03
C PHE A 546 -57.66 -9.25 -29.06
N ARG A 547 -58.06 -8.41 -30.03
CA ARG A 547 -59.42 -8.13 -30.55
C ARG A 547 -59.23 -6.91 -31.47
N ILE A 548 -59.44 -6.90 -32.78
CA ILE A 548 -60.57 -7.31 -33.63
C ILE A 548 -59.99 -7.41 -35.06
N GLY A 549 -60.09 -8.54 -35.78
CA GLY A 549 -61.08 -8.63 -36.86
C GLY A 549 -60.49 -9.20 -38.15
N MET A 550 -60.93 -10.41 -38.51
CA MET A 550 -60.96 -10.87 -39.90
C MET A 550 -61.66 -9.82 -40.78
N ARG A 551 -61.14 -9.56 -41.99
CA ARG A 551 -61.88 -9.75 -43.26
C ARG A 551 -61.05 -9.35 -44.48
N ARG A 552 -60.87 -10.36 -45.33
CA ARG A 552 -60.68 -10.38 -46.80
C ARG A 552 -59.37 -9.89 -47.39
#